data_AF-A0A6P8J269-F1
#
_entry.id   AF-A0A6P8J269-F1
#
_cell.length_a   1.000
_cell.length_b   1.000
_cell.length_c   1.000
_cell.angle_alpha   90.00
_cell.angle_beta   90.00
_cell.angle_gamma   90.00
#
_symmetry.space_group_name_H-M   'P 1'
#
loop_
_entity.id
_entity.type
_entity.pdbx_description
1 polymer ?
#
loop_
_entity_poly.entity_id
_entity_poly.type
_entity_poly.pdbx_seq_one_letter_code
_entity_poly.pdbx_strand_id
1 'polypeptide(L)'
;MDRVYTIGICLVAVLALGSRRCNAVQSCEDKALKECVVQYASGFADPKYQKLDDLKLHCLLDKKLAICANKYLNQFSSSAFLGLAKAALSYVVFEKKLKVCRLYKYKRLAKKLDRVSGDKKADRIWRKRIDRLLHPSKIPKCAKQVDKECVREYAKRMRKNPNLCENIPFKSKCLLEGTKTCKATILTDLLDVFPYEANKVLAVFCQKAQDSG
;
A
#
# COMPACT_ATOMS: atom_id res chain seq x y z
N MET A 1 -40.78 -31.68 49.91
CA MET A 1 -41.57 -30.79 49.04
C MET A 1 -41.27 -29.38 49.50
N ASP A 2 -40.55 -28.49 48.83
CA ASP A 2 -39.85 -28.52 47.54
C ASP A 2 -38.67 -27.55 47.61
N ARG A 3 -37.60 -27.89 46.89
CA ARG A 3 -36.45 -27.05 46.63
C ARG A 3 -36.82 -25.99 45.60
N VAL A 4 -36.49 -24.72 45.84
CA VAL A 4 -36.26 -23.76 44.75
C VAL A 4 -34.95 -23.03 45.01
N TYR A 5 -34.01 -23.26 44.10
CA TYR A 5 -32.66 -22.72 44.07
C TYR A 5 -32.68 -21.24 43.66
N THR A 6 -32.11 -20.38 44.49
CA THR A 6 -31.78 -19.00 44.11
C THR A 6 -30.47 -19.00 43.31
N ILE A 7 -30.59 -19.08 41.98
CA ILE A 7 -29.45 -19.00 41.06
C ILE A 7 -29.22 -17.54 40.64
N GLY A 8 -28.08 -17.03 41.11
CA GLY A 8 -27.15 -16.12 40.42
C GLY A 8 -27.66 -15.08 39.44
N ILE A 9 -27.63 -13.80 39.85
CA ILE A 9 -27.50 -12.66 38.94
C ILE A 9 -26.01 -12.32 38.85
N CYS A 10 -25.30 -12.98 37.93
CA CYS A 10 -24.04 -12.45 37.40
C CYS A 10 -24.40 -11.46 36.28
N LEU A 11 -24.46 -10.19 36.64
CA LEU A 11 -24.60 -9.08 35.69
C LEU A 11 -23.25 -8.88 34.98
N VAL A 12 -22.97 -9.74 33.98
CA VAL A 12 -21.87 -9.55 33.05
C VAL A 12 -22.26 -8.44 32.09
N ALA A 13 -21.95 -7.20 32.48
CA ALA A 13 -21.95 -6.05 31.59
C ALA A 13 -20.82 -6.20 30.57
N VAL A 14 -21.05 -7.00 29.52
CA VAL A 14 -20.19 -7.08 28.33
C VAL A 14 -21.06 -6.76 27.13
N LEU A 15 -21.45 -5.51 26.96
CA LEU A 15 -21.93 -5.02 25.67
C LEU A 15 -21.54 -3.54 25.48
N ALA A 16 -20.94 -3.29 24.32
CA ALA A 16 -20.82 -1.98 23.67
C ALA A 16 -19.69 -1.03 24.11
N LEU A 17 -18.44 -1.44 23.92
CA LEU A 17 -17.37 -0.49 23.58
C LEU A 17 -16.64 -0.97 22.33
N GLY A 18 -16.89 -0.28 21.21
CA GLY A 18 -15.94 -0.27 20.09
C GLY A 18 -16.46 -0.54 18.68
N SER A 19 -17.76 -0.68 18.44
CA SER A 19 -18.28 -0.74 17.06
C SER A 19 -18.66 0.66 16.60
N ARG A 20 -17.70 1.45 16.10
CA ARG A 20 -18.01 2.66 15.33
C ARG A 20 -18.86 2.23 14.12
N ARG A 21 -20.19 2.37 14.24
CA ARG A 21 -21.13 2.14 13.14
C ARG A 21 -20.84 3.18 12.06
N CYS A 22 -20.29 2.73 10.95
CA CYS A 22 -20.30 3.50 9.71
C CYS A 22 -21.67 3.33 9.07
N ASN A 23 -22.38 4.44 8.86
CA ASN A 23 -23.74 4.40 8.34
C ASN A 23 -23.79 4.14 6.82
N ALA A 24 -22.65 3.95 6.14
CA ALA A 24 -22.55 3.37 4.80
C ALA A 24 -21.21 2.62 4.66
N VAL A 25 -21.22 1.43 4.04
CA VAL A 25 -19.99 0.63 3.81
C VAL A 25 -18.92 1.44 3.06
N GLN A 26 -19.35 2.25 2.08
CA GLN A 26 -18.48 3.09 1.27
C GLN A 26 -17.83 4.23 2.07
N SER A 27 -18.55 4.88 3.00
CA SER A 27 -17.96 5.93 3.85
C SER A 27 -16.93 5.37 4.84
N CYS A 28 -17.10 4.12 5.24
CA CYS A 28 -16.16 3.40 6.08
C CYS A 28 -14.86 3.04 5.34
N GLU A 29 -15.01 2.61 4.09
CA GLU A 29 -13.89 2.30 3.22
C GLU A 29 -13.09 3.54 2.87
N ASP A 30 -13.75 4.62 2.44
CA ASP A 30 -13.10 5.89 2.11
C ASP A 30 -12.30 6.41 3.30
N LYS A 31 -12.84 6.27 4.51
CA LYS A 31 -12.14 6.63 5.75
C LYS A 31 -10.90 5.77 5.97
N ALA A 32 -10.98 4.45 5.78
CA ALA A 32 -9.85 3.55 5.93
C ALA A 32 -8.78 3.80 4.86
N LEU A 33 -9.19 4.06 3.61
CA LEU A 33 -8.30 4.37 2.49
C LEU A 33 -7.58 5.69 2.77
N LYS A 34 -8.33 6.74 3.13
CA LYS A 34 -7.79 8.05 3.55
C LYS A 34 -6.84 7.90 4.72
N GLU A 35 -7.19 7.12 5.75
CA GLU A 35 -6.31 6.87 6.89
C GLU A 35 -4.94 6.32 6.43
N CYS A 36 -4.93 5.24 5.63
CA CYS A 36 -3.67 4.64 5.18
C CYS A 36 -2.85 5.57 4.28
N VAL A 37 -3.51 6.25 3.33
CA VAL A 37 -2.85 7.10 2.32
C VAL A 37 -2.35 8.41 2.93
N VAL A 38 -3.14 9.05 3.80
CA VAL A 38 -2.74 10.28 4.49
C VAL A 38 -1.62 10.00 5.47
N GLN A 39 -1.69 8.92 6.27
CA GLN A 39 -0.58 8.53 7.16
C GLN A 39 0.73 8.27 6.41
N TYR A 40 0.63 7.70 5.20
CA TYR A 40 1.79 7.49 4.34
C TYR A 40 2.38 8.81 3.85
N ALA A 41 1.54 9.69 3.28
CA ALA A 41 1.98 10.96 2.71
C ALA A 41 2.52 11.93 3.79
N SER A 42 1.75 12.14 4.87
CA SER A 42 2.14 13.04 5.97
C SER A 42 3.36 12.54 6.72
N GLY A 43 3.58 11.22 6.73
CA GLY A 43 4.77 10.60 7.31
C GLY A 43 6.08 11.08 6.69
N PHE A 44 6.09 11.61 5.46
CA PHE A 44 7.31 12.18 4.89
C PHE A 44 7.67 13.54 5.51
N ALA A 45 6.67 14.32 5.91
CA ALA A 45 6.85 15.65 6.51
C ALA A 45 6.83 15.64 8.05
N ASP A 46 6.55 14.49 8.67
CA ASP A 46 6.47 14.33 10.13
C ASP A 46 7.82 14.68 10.80
N PRO A 47 7.86 15.66 11.73
CA PRO A 47 9.05 16.05 12.47
C PRO A 47 9.80 14.88 13.13
N LYS A 48 9.07 13.83 13.54
CA LYS A 48 9.63 12.62 14.13
C LYS A 48 10.62 11.91 13.22
N TYR A 49 10.49 12.05 11.89
CA TYR A 49 11.32 11.36 10.91
C TYR A 49 12.31 12.28 10.17
N GLN A 50 12.49 13.52 10.59
CA GLN A 50 13.41 14.47 9.93
C GLN A 50 14.85 13.95 9.89
N LYS A 51 15.31 13.27 10.95
CA LYS A 51 16.67 12.73 11.05
C LYS A 51 16.88 11.42 10.28
N LEU A 52 15.83 10.82 9.71
CA LEU A 52 15.97 9.61 8.92
C LEU A 52 16.53 9.95 7.53
N ASP A 53 17.45 9.11 7.04
CA ASP A 53 17.84 9.11 5.63
C ASP A 53 16.61 8.84 4.74
N ASP A 54 16.56 9.48 3.57
CA ASP A 54 15.42 9.44 2.65
C ASP A 54 15.02 8.00 2.29
N LEU A 55 16.00 7.12 2.07
CA LEU A 55 15.75 5.71 1.74
C LEU A 55 15.18 4.96 2.95
N LYS A 56 15.73 5.19 4.15
CA LYS A 56 15.22 4.59 5.39
C LYS A 56 13.79 5.04 5.70
N LEU A 57 13.49 6.32 5.47
CA LEU A 57 12.16 6.89 5.66
C LEU A 57 11.15 6.26 4.70
N HIS A 58 11.47 6.21 3.41
CA HIS A 58 10.62 5.57 2.41
C HIS A 58 10.36 4.09 2.76
N CYS A 59 11.40 3.30 3.08
CA CYS A 59 11.23 1.91 3.51
C CYS A 59 10.29 1.77 4.73
N LEU A 60 10.37 2.69 5.69
CA LEU A 60 9.53 2.69 6.89
C LEU A 60 8.07 2.98 6.54
N LEU A 61 7.82 3.97 5.69
CA LEU A 61 6.48 4.39 5.31
C LEU A 61 5.81 3.37 4.39
N ASP A 62 6.53 2.77 3.44
CA ASP A 62 6.00 1.66 2.62
C ASP A 62 5.64 0.45 3.50
N LYS A 63 6.46 0.14 4.52
CA LYS A 63 6.13 -0.88 5.52
C LYS A 63 4.84 -0.54 6.27
N LYS A 64 4.67 0.69 6.73
CA LYS A 64 3.45 1.12 7.45
C LYS A 64 2.23 1.07 6.53
N LEU A 65 2.35 1.50 5.29
CA LEU A 65 1.30 1.44 4.29
C LEU A 65 0.83 0.01 4.05
N ALA A 66 1.77 -0.93 3.87
CA ALA A 66 1.46 -2.33 3.69
C ALA A 66 0.80 -2.96 4.94
N ILE A 67 1.19 -2.56 6.15
CA ILE A 67 0.52 -2.96 7.40
C ILE A 67 -0.92 -2.43 7.44
N CYS A 68 -1.11 -1.15 7.09
CA CYS A 68 -2.42 -0.50 7.08
C CYS A 68 -3.36 -1.16 6.07
N ALA A 69 -2.90 -1.37 4.83
CA ALA A 69 -3.66 -2.09 3.82
C ALA A 69 -4.04 -3.50 4.29
N ASN A 70 -3.09 -4.24 4.88
CA ASN A 70 -3.34 -5.59 5.41
C ASN A 70 -4.38 -5.61 6.55
N LYS A 71 -4.47 -4.55 7.37
CA LYS A 71 -5.46 -4.44 8.46
C LYS A 71 -6.89 -4.47 7.90
N TYR A 72 -7.13 -3.71 6.84
CA TYR A 72 -8.46 -3.43 6.31
C TYR A 72 -8.88 -4.34 5.15
N LEU A 73 -7.95 -5.09 4.55
CA LEU A 73 -8.23 -5.91 3.36
C LEU A 73 -9.34 -6.96 3.53
N ASN A 74 -9.62 -7.41 4.75
CA ASN A 74 -10.71 -8.37 5.01
C ASN A 74 -12.09 -7.70 5.08
N GLN A 75 -12.13 -6.37 5.19
CA GLN A 75 -13.35 -5.58 5.37
C GLN A 75 -13.75 -4.90 4.07
N PHE A 76 -12.78 -4.57 3.21
CA PHE A 76 -12.99 -3.78 2.00
C PHE A 76 -12.29 -4.43 0.80
N SER A 77 -13.01 -4.52 -0.32
CA SER A 77 -12.54 -5.16 -1.55
C SER A 77 -12.84 -4.33 -2.80
N SER A 78 -13.03 -3.01 -2.66
CA SER A 78 -13.19 -2.15 -3.84
C SER A 78 -11.94 -2.13 -4.72
N SER A 79 -12.11 -1.60 -5.93
CA SER A 79 -11.01 -1.35 -6.85
C SER A 79 -9.91 -0.47 -6.25
N ALA A 80 -10.25 0.58 -5.51
CA ALA A 80 -9.28 1.50 -4.92
C ALA A 80 -8.52 0.87 -3.76
N PHE A 81 -9.22 0.16 -2.86
CA PHE A 81 -8.59 -0.48 -1.71
C PHE A 81 -7.71 -1.67 -2.13
N LEU A 82 -8.18 -2.48 -3.08
CA LEU A 82 -7.36 -3.52 -3.69
C LEU A 82 -6.17 -2.90 -4.45
N GLY A 83 -6.37 -1.79 -5.15
CA GLY A 83 -5.31 -1.03 -5.82
C GLY A 83 -4.21 -0.60 -4.85
N LEU A 84 -4.58 -0.04 -3.68
CA LEU A 84 -3.61 0.33 -2.64
C LEU A 84 -2.78 -0.88 -2.19
N ALA A 85 -3.44 -1.97 -1.86
CA ALA A 85 -2.79 -3.19 -1.39
C ALA A 85 -1.89 -3.82 -2.45
N LYS A 86 -2.34 -3.85 -3.70
CA LYS A 86 -1.59 -4.38 -4.85
C LYS A 86 -0.38 -3.51 -5.19
N ALA A 87 -0.54 -2.19 -5.20
CA ALA A 87 0.55 -1.24 -5.39
C ALA A 87 1.62 -1.38 -4.29
N ALA A 88 1.19 -1.35 -3.02
CA ALA A 88 2.09 -1.52 -1.88
C ALA A 88 2.82 -2.87 -1.92
N LEU A 89 2.13 -3.96 -2.24
CA LEU A 89 2.75 -5.28 -2.35
C LEU A 89 3.80 -5.31 -3.47
N SER A 90 3.46 -4.82 -4.65
CA SER A 90 4.35 -4.86 -5.82
C SER A 90 5.68 -4.16 -5.54
N TYR A 91 5.64 -2.97 -4.93
CA TYR A 91 6.84 -2.19 -4.62
C TYR A 91 7.68 -2.87 -3.53
N VAL A 92 7.04 -3.33 -2.45
CA VAL A 92 7.73 -4.05 -1.37
C VAL A 92 8.42 -5.32 -1.85
N VAL A 93 7.79 -6.08 -2.75
CA VAL A 93 8.38 -7.28 -3.33
C VAL A 93 9.61 -6.91 -4.15
N PHE A 94 9.47 -5.91 -5.01
CA PHE A 94 10.53 -5.36 -5.83
C PHE A 94 11.75 -4.92 -4.99
N GLU A 95 11.55 -4.06 -3.99
CA GLU A 95 12.64 -3.56 -3.15
C GLU A 95 13.32 -4.66 -2.36
N LYS A 96 12.54 -5.65 -1.89
CA LYS A 96 13.09 -6.80 -1.19
C LYS A 96 13.97 -7.65 -2.10
N LYS A 97 13.58 -7.82 -3.36
CA LYS A 97 14.39 -8.53 -4.36
C LYS A 97 15.70 -7.80 -4.67
N LEU A 98 15.65 -6.49 -4.77
CA LEU A 98 16.84 -5.65 -4.95
C LEU A 98 17.67 -5.48 -3.65
N LYS A 99 17.17 -5.99 -2.52
CA LYS A 99 17.76 -5.81 -1.19
C LYS A 99 17.97 -4.31 -0.88
N VAL A 100 16.98 -3.49 -1.22
CA VAL A 100 16.92 -2.04 -0.93
C VAL A 100 16.30 -1.87 0.46
N CYS A 101 15.07 -2.34 0.64
CA CYS A 101 14.39 -2.40 1.93
C CYS A 101 14.32 -3.85 2.44
N ARG A 102 14.77 -4.10 3.68
CA ARG A 102 14.80 -5.46 4.29
C ARG A 102 13.62 -5.76 5.23
N LEU A 103 12.71 -4.81 5.45
CA LEU A 103 11.96 -4.74 6.72
C LEU A 103 10.55 -5.36 6.73
N TYR A 104 9.94 -5.73 5.59
CA TYR A 104 8.55 -6.20 5.59
C TYR A 104 8.33 -7.65 5.15
N LYS A 105 7.51 -8.36 5.93
CA LYS A 105 7.04 -9.72 5.65
C LYS A 105 5.79 -9.67 4.76
N TYR A 106 5.99 -9.47 3.47
CA TYR A 106 4.92 -9.30 2.48
C TYR A 106 3.97 -10.50 2.31
N LYS A 107 4.37 -11.70 2.76
CA LYS A 107 3.59 -12.94 2.60
C LYS A 107 2.17 -12.85 3.18
N ARG A 108 1.96 -12.11 4.27
CA ARG A 108 0.62 -11.95 4.88
C ARG A 108 -0.31 -11.15 3.97
N LEU A 109 0.16 -10.01 3.47
CA LEU A 109 -0.60 -9.16 2.55
C LEU A 109 -0.92 -9.91 1.25
N ALA A 110 0.07 -10.61 0.67
CA ALA A 110 -0.12 -11.44 -0.52
C ALA A 110 -1.22 -12.51 -0.32
N LYS A 111 -1.14 -13.29 0.77
CA LYS A 111 -2.13 -14.34 1.07
C LYS A 111 -3.54 -13.78 1.29
N LYS A 112 -3.66 -12.57 1.85
CA LYS A 112 -4.97 -11.92 1.99
C LYS A 112 -5.51 -11.46 0.64
N LEU A 113 -4.68 -10.83 -0.20
CA LEU A 113 -5.06 -10.42 -1.56
C LEU A 113 -5.59 -11.60 -2.38
N ASP A 114 -4.93 -12.76 -2.28
CA ASP A 114 -5.35 -13.99 -2.95
C ASP A 114 -6.76 -14.49 -2.54
N ARG A 115 -7.24 -14.09 -1.35
CA ARG A 115 -8.55 -14.51 -0.81
C ARG A 115 -9.68 -13.55 -1.14
N VAL A 116 -9.38 -12.26 -1.28
CA VAL A 116 -10.39 -11.20 -1.38
C VAL A 116 -10.61 -10.69 -2.81
N SER A 117 -9.75 -11.06 -3.77
CA SER A 117 -9.94 -10.64 -5.16
C SER A 117 -11.09 -11.43 -5.81
N GLY A 118 -12.25 -10.79 -5.99
CA GLY A 118 -13.44 -11.41 -6.56
C GLY A 118 -13.41 -11.61 -8.09
N ASP A 119 -12.70 -10.75 -8.84
CA ASP A 119 -12.54 -10.89 -10.29
C ASP A 119 -11.41 -11.88 -10.62
N LYS A 120 -11.79 -13.11 -10.95
CA LYS A 120 -10.85 -14.20 -11.28
C LYS A 120 -9.92 -13.87 -12.46
N LYS A 121 -10.34 -13.05 -13.44
CA LYS A 121 -9.51 -12.73 -14.62
C LYS A 121 -8.51 -11.62 -14.28
N ALA A 122 -8.97 -10.51 -13.73
CA ALA A 122 -8.08 -9.41 -13.31
C ALA A 122 -7.09 -9.88 -12.24
N ASP A 123 -7.54 -10.75 -11.32
CA ASP A 123 -6.68 -11.36 -10.32
C ASP A 123 -5.63 -12.30 -10.93
N ARG A 124 -6.00 -13.14 -11.90
CA ARG A 124 -5.04 -13.98 -12.62
C ARG A 124 -3.98 -13.15 -13.34
N ILE A 125 -4.36 -12.04 -13.98
CA ILE A 125 -3.41 -11.13 -14.63
C ILE A 125 -2.46 -10.54 -13.59
N TRP A 126 -3.00 -10.00 -12.49
CA TRP A 126 -2.20 -9.40 -11.43
C TRP A 126 -1.23 -10.42 -10.79
N ARG A 127 -1.70 -11.63 -10.46
CA ARG A 127 -0.86 -12.71 -9.92
C ARG A 127 0.30 -13.02 -10.85
N LYS A 128 0.04 -13.20 -12.15
CA LYS A 128 1.10 -13.40 -13.15
C LYS A 128 2.14 -12.27 -13.12
N ARG A 129 1.73 -11.02 -12.96
CA ARG A 129 2.66 -9.88 -12.89
C ARG A 129 3.48 -9.87 -11.59
N ILE A 130 2.84 -10.13 -10.45
CA ILE A 130 3.56 -10.26 -9.16
C ILE A 130 4.51 -11.45 -9.16
N ASP A 131 4.12 -12.57 -9.76
CA ASP A 131 4.99 -13.73 -9.89
C ASP A 131 6.25 -13.35 -10.68
N ARG A 132 6.16 -12.58 -11.77
CA ARG A 132 7.36 -12.09 -12.47
C ARG A 132 8.32 -11.30 -11.55
N LEU A 133 7.78 -10.42 -10.70
CA LEU A 133 8.59 -9.73 -9.67
C LEU A 133 9.22 -10.68 -8.65
N LEU A 134 8.64 -11.85 -8.42
CA LEU A 134 9.19 -12.88 -7.55
C LEU A 134 10.27 -13.75 -8.22
N HIS A 135 10.40 -13.73 -9.54
CA HIS A 135 11.41 -14.50 -10.25
C HIS A 135 12.77 -13.77 -10.30
N PRO A 136 13.90 -14.49 -10.48
CA PRO A 136 15.22 -13.89 -10.54
C PRO A 136 15.39 -12.98 -11.76
N SER A 137 15.74 -11.72 -11.55
CA SER A 137 16.14 -10.81 -12.63
C SER A 137 17.59 -11.05 -13.03
N LYS A 138 17.85 -11.07 -14.34
CA LYS A 138 19.20 -10.79 -14.85
C LYS A 138 19.53 -9.33 -14.47
N ILE A 139 20.70 -9.08 -13.88
CA ILE A 139 21.24 -7.74 -13.54
C ILE A 139 20.57 -7.01 -12.33
N PRO A 140 20.55 -7.59 -11.11
CA PRO A 140 19.95 -6.93 -9.94
C PRO A 140 20.71 -5.68 -9.45
N LYS A 141 21.97 -5.47 -9.84
CA LYS A 141 22.79 -4.35 -9.34
C LYS A 141 22.38 -3.00 -9.96
N CYS A 142 22.19 -2.91 -11.28
CA CYS A 142 21.79 -1.64 -11.91
C CYS A 142 20.37 -1.24 -11.49
N ALA A 143 19.43 -2.20 -11.44
CA ALA A 143 18.06 -1.94 -11.00
C ALA A 143 18.02 -1.41 -9.56
N LYS A 144 18.87 -1.97 -8.68
CA LYS A 144 19.04 -1.50 -7.31
C LYS A 144 19.52 -0.04 -7.25
N GLN A 145 20.44 0.35 -8.13
CA GLN A 145 20.96 1.71 -8.14
C GLN A 145 19.90 2.70 -8.61
N VAL A 146 19.24 2.38 -9.72
CA VAL A 146 18.10 3.15 -10.25
C VAL A 146 17.01 3.34 -9.19
N ASP A 147 16.60 2.27 -8.52
CA ASP A 147 15.58 2.34 -7.47
C ASP A 147 16.00 3.25 -6.31
N LYS A 148 17.23 3.10 -5.81
CA LYS A 148 17.74 3.94 -4.72
C LYS A 148 17.75 5.42 -5.08
N GLU A 149 18.16 5.76 -6.30
CA GLU A 149 18.19 7.14 -6.78
C GLU A 149 16.76 7.71 -6.87
N CYS A 150 15.86 6.99 -7.53
CA CYS A 150 14.46 7.40 -7.66
C CYS A 150 13.74 7.50 -6.32
N VAL A 151 13.96 6.57 -5.40
CA VAL A 151 13.35 6.58 -4.07
C VAL A 151 13.85 7.76 -3.24
N ARG A 152 15.16 8.04 -3.27
CA ARG A 152 15.71 9.20 -2.55
C ARG A 152 15.11 10.50 -3.06
N GLU A 153 15.08 10.69 -4.37
CA GLU A 153 14.50 11.91 -4.94
C GLU A 153 12.99 12.00 -4.67
N TYR A 154 12.26 10.90 -4.79
CA TYR A 154 10.85 10.83 -4.43
C TYR A 154 10.62 11.24 -2.96
N ALA A 155 11.40 10.70 -2.01
CA ALA A 155 11.27 11.02 -0.60
C ALA A 155 11.61 12.49 -0.29
N LYS A 156 12.63 13.06 -0.96
CA LYS A 156 12.94 14.50 -0.87
C LYS A 156 11.79 15.37 -1.36
N ARG A 157 11.18 15.02 -2.50
CA ARG A 157 10.02 15.75 -3.02
C ARG A 157 8.83 15.63 -2.07
N MET A 158 8.53 14.42 -1.57
CA MET A 158 7.46 14.19 -0.59
C MET A 158 7.67 14.93 0.73
N ARG A 159 8.91 15.11 1.18
CA ARG A 159 9.26 15.94 2.36
C ARG A 159 8.87 17.39 2.19
N LYS A 160 9.10 17.96 1.00
CA LYS A 160 8.82 19.36 0.68
C LYS A 160 7.35 19.58 0.34
N ASN A 161 6.78 18.67 -0.43
CA ASN A 161 5.40 18.71 -0.89
C ASN A 161 4.85 17.27 -0.88
N PRO A 162 4.08 16.86 0.15
CA PRO A 162 3.54 15.51 0.26
C PRO A 162 2.34 15.24 -0.69
N ASN A 163 2.28 15.93 -1.83
CA ASN A 163 1.26 15.72 -2.84
C ASN A 163 1.50 14.40 -3.61
N LEU A 164 0.69 13.38 -3.31
CA LEU A 164 0.77 12.08 -3.97
C LEU A 164 0.44 12.16 -5.48
N CYS A 165 -0.43 13.09 -5.87
CA CYS A 165 -0.85 13.28 -7.25
C CYS A 165 0.30 13.74 -8.15
N GLU A 166 1.30 14.44 -7.59
CA GLU A 166 2.51 14.84 -8.31
C GLU A 166 3.65 13.83 -8.14
N ASN A 167 3.79 13.25 -6.95
CA ASN A 167 4.98 12.47 -6.61
C ASN A 167 4.91 11.00 -7.04
N ILE A 168 3.71 10.39 -7.07
CA ILE A 168 3.56 9.02 -7.58
C ILE A 168 3.83 8.94 -9.10
N PRO A 169 3.30 9.85 -9.93
CA PRO A 169 3.69 9.93 -11.35
C PRO A 169 5.18 10.20 -11.54
N PHE A 170 5.77 11.09 -10.74
CA PHE A 170 7.22 11.32 -10.76
C PHE A 170 8.02 10.04 -10.49
N LYS A 171 7.66 9.29 -9.43
CA LYS A 171 8.35 8.04 -9.07
C LYS A 171 8.31 7.03 -10.23
N SER A 172 7.14 6.89 -10.84
CA SER A 172 6.94 6.00 -12.00
C SER A 172 7.77 6.45 -13.21
N LYS A 173 7.80 7.76 -13.50
CA LYS A 173 8.60 8.34 -14.58
C LYS A 173 10.10 8.15 -14.33
N CYS A 174 10.58 8.35 -13.10
CA CYS A 174 11.99 8.16 -12.76
C CYS A 174 12.44 6.72 -13.02
N LEU A 175 11.64 5.74 -12.57
CA LEU A 175 11.92 4.33 -12.81
C LEU A 175 11.89 3.99 -14.31
N LEU A 176 10.93 4.55 -15.05
CA LEU A 176 10.83 4.39 -16.51
C LEU A 176 12.07 4.93 -17.23
N GLU A 177 12.54 6.13 -16.88
CA GLU A 177 13.78 6.68 -17.42
C GLU A 177 14.98 5.79 -17.09
N GLY A 178 15.03 5.21 -15.88
CA GLY A 178 16.03 4.23 -15.50
C GLY A 178 16.06 2.97 -16.38
N THR A 179 14.96 2.60 -17.04
CA THR A 179 14.95 1.45 -17.99
C THR A 179 15.73 1.75 -19.29
N LYS A 180 15.99 3.02 -19.60
CA LYS A 180 16.80 3.41 -20.75
C LYS A 180 18.27 3.05 -20.54
N THR A 181 18.76 3.22 -19.31
CA THR A 181 20.16 2.98 -18.91
C THR A 181 20.38 1.60 -18.26
N CYS A 182 19.36 0.99 -17.65
CA CYS A 182 19.42 -0.32 -17.03
C CYS A 182 18.37 -1.26 -17.64
N LYS A 183 18.82 -2.28 -18.40
CA LYS A 183 17.96 -3.27 -19.07
C LYS A 183 17.48 -4.42 -18.15
N ALA A 184 17.43 -4.20 -16.85
CA ALA A 184 16.97 -5.21 -15.90
C ALA A 184 15.43 -5.35 -16.00
N THR A 185 14.96 -6.55 -16.33
CA THR A 185 13.53 -6.83 -16.56
C THR A 185 12.67 -6.53 -15.34
N ILE A 186 13.23 -6.64 -14.13
CA ILE A 186 12.53 -6.34 -12.88
C ILE A 186 12.02 -4.89 -12.79
N LEU A 187 12.65 -3.93 -13.46
CA LEU A 187 12.15 -2.55 -13.54
C LEU A 187 10.88 -2.50 -14.40
N THR A 188 10.90 -3.15 -15.56
CA THR A 188 9.74 -3.25 -16.46
C THR A 188 8.59 -4.02 -15.79
N ASP A 189 8.90 -5.13 -15.13
CA ASP A 189 7.90 -5.92 -14.39
C ASP A 189 7.23 -5.12 -13.27
N LEU A 190 7.97 -4.21 -12.60
CA LEU A 190 7.39 -3.31 -11.62
C LEU A 190 6.49 -2.27 -12.28
N LEU A 191 6.96 -1.66 -13.38
CA LEU A 191 6.22 -0.63 -14.12
C LEU A 191 4.93 -1.16 -14.77
N ASP A 192 4.85 -2.47 -15.03
CA ASP A 192 3.62 -3.14 -15.46
C ASP A 192 2.53 -3.24 -14.37
N VAL A 193 2.90 -3.05 -13.10
CA VAL A 193 1.99 -3.24 -11.95
C VAL A 193 1.77 -1.94 -11.20
N PHE A 194 2.86 -1.35 -10.70
CA PHE A 194 2.80 -0.30 -9.70
C PHE A 194 2.02 0.94 -10.18
N PRO A 195 2.29 1.53 -11.36
CA PRO A 195 1.56 2.70 -11.82
C PRO A 195 0.06 2.43 -12.02
N TYR A 196 -0.28 1.27 -12.58
CA TYR A 196 -1.67 0.88 -12.83
C TYR A 196 -2.48 0.76 -11.52
N GLU A 197 -1.92 0.07 -10.52
CA GLU A 197 -2.60 -0.12 -9.23
C GLU A 197 -2.61 1.17 -8.39
N ALA A 198 -1.54 1.98 -8.46
CA ALA A 198 -1.49 3.27 -7.78
C ALA A 198 -2.51 4.26 -8.37
N ASN A 199 -2.74 4.25 -9.69
CA ASN A 199 -3.71 5.14 -10.33
C ASN A 199 -5.15 4.89 -9.86
N LYS A 200 -5.51 3.66 -9.48
CA LYS A 200 -6.83 3.37 -8.87
C LYS A 200 -7.01 4.10 -7.54
N VAL A 201 -5.93 4.25 -6.77
CA VAL A 201 -5.93 5.03 -5.54
C VAL A 201 -5.98 6.51 -5.89
N LEU A 202 -5.10 6.99 -6.76
CA LEU A 202 -5.04 8.40 -7.15
C LEU A 202 -6.38 8.90 -7.72
N ALA A 203 -7.14 8.07 -8.44
CA ALA A 203 -8.48 8.44 -8.91
C ALA A 203 -9.43 8.89 -7.80
N VAL A 204 -9.24 8.43 -6.55
CA VAL A 204 -10.04 8.84 -5.38
C VAL A 204 -9.54 10.15 -4.76
N PHE A 205 -8.24 10.47 -4.88
CA PHE A 205 -7.60 11.59 -4.17
C PHE A 205 -7.23 12.77 -5.09
N CYS A 206 -7.10 12.53 -6.38
CA CYS A 206 -6.47 13.42 -7.35
C CYS A 206 -7.42 13.84 -8.47
N GLN A 207 -8.70 13.49 -8.37
CA GLN A 207 -9.72 14.11 -9.22
C GLN A 207 -9.62 15.62 -9.02
N LYS A 208 -9.15 16.31 -10.07
CA LYS A 208 -9.30 17.75 -10.18
C LYS A 208 -10.78 18.07 -9.99
N ALA A 209 -11.05 19.18 -9.31
CA ALA A 209 -12.31 19.90 -9.40
C ALA A 209 -12.64 20.15 -10.89
N GLN A 210 -13.31 19.18 -11.53
CA GLN A 210 -13.88 19.30 -12.87
C GLN A 210 -15.40 19.53 -12.82
N ASP A 211 -15.96 19.68 -11.61
CA ASP A 211 -17.36 20.08 -11.37
C ASP A 211 -17.44 21.53 -10.82
N SER A 212 -16.47 22.38 -11.16
CA SER A 212 -16.47 23.82 -10.85
C SER A 212 -16.27 24.65 -12.12
N GLY A 213 -16.95 24.21 -13.19
CA GLY A 213 -17.21 25.01 -14.40
C GLY A 213 -18.62 25.56 -14.33
#